data_AF-C4M440-F1
#
_entry.id   AF-C4M440-F1
#
_cell.length_a   1.000
_cell.length_b   1.000
_cell.length_c   1.000
_cell.angle_alpha   90.00
_cell.angle_beta   90.00
_cell.angle_gamma   90.00
#
_symmetry.space_group_name_H-M   'P 1'
#
loop_
_entity.id
_entity.type
_entity.pdbx_description
1 polymer ?
#
loop_
_entity_poly.entity_id
_entity_poly.type
_entity_poly.pdbx_seq_one_letter_code
_entity_poly.pdbx_strand_id
1 'polypeptide(L)'
;MSNWDFNQKLKDDYAQAKRISTSYEGEQECLCMALLMRHGVNFVLLKPRKIKQKNSKSLAALFMTIDEIHIGQQRFKFSELIHNEINEAEKTITSIADSRKTKYRKRNLVSATNNFLYEMLKSIGYNTSLKSTRATHYVIKMKRIKSISGFGVDYQTWKDISLIGQQINQKFRSEFEDLNTKREMPVLFQFHQISSLMFPDISGKILDSLLIDFIFQHRDNNKKNITSSINDELIDIPLTEIEKEKDIVYRIVDCAFGRFFSQISTHSSNGK
;
A
#
# COMPACT_ATOMS: atom_id res chain seq x y z
N MET A 1 22.08 -34.44 -20.14
CA MET A 1 22.09 -33.32 -19.18
C MET A 1 22.64 -33.89 -17.87
N SER A 2 23.73 -33.34 -17.34
CA SER A 2 24.33 -33.88 -16.10
C SER A 2 23.49 -33.51 -14.86
N ASN A 3 23.64 -34.26 -13.77
CA ASN A 3 23.03 -33.90 -12.47
C ASN A 3 23.47 -32.51 -11.98
N TRP A 4 24.64 -32.03 -12.41
CA TRP A 4 25.11 -30.68 -12.11
C TRP A 4 24.33 -29.62 -12.90
N ASP A 5 24.12 -29.83 -14.20
CA ASP A 5 23.36 -28.91 -15.06
C ASP A 5 21.91 -28.76 -14.60
N PHE A 6 21.28 -29.86 -14.17
CA PHE A 6 19.91 -29.85 -13.65
C PHE A 6 19.80 -29.06 -12.34
N ASN A 7 20.71 -29.29 -11.39
CA ASN A 7 20.75 -28.57 -10.12
C ASN A 7 21.07 -27.09 -10.30
N GLN A 8 21.91 -26.74 -11.27
CA GLN A 8 22.22 -25.35 -11.59
C GLN A 8 21.01 -24.64 -12.19
N LYS A 9 20.31 -25.27 -13.14
CA LYS A 9 19.06 -24.75 -13.72
C LYS A 9 17.99 -24.49 -12.65
N LEU A 10 17.78 -25.41 -11.72
CA LEU A 10 16.84 -25.23 -10.61
C LEU A 10 17.19 -24.03 -9.71
N LYS A 11 18.48 -23.82 -9.43
CA LYS A 11 18.95 -22.66 -8.65
C LYS A 11 18.68 -21.35 -9.38
N ASP A 12 18.90 -21.32 -10.69
CA ASP A 12 18.70 -20.15 -11.53
C ASP A 12 17.20 -19.81 -11.67
N ASP A 13 16.34 -20.82 -11.90
CA ASP A 13 14.88 -20.67 -11.93
C ASP A 13 14.34 -20.13 -10.60
N TYR A 14 14.83 -20.66 -9.47
CA TYR A 14 14.45 -20.18 -8.15
C TYR A 14 14.91 -18.73 -7.91
N ALA A 15 16.13 -18.39 -8.33
CA ALA A 15 16.64 -17.03 -8.22
C ALA A 15 15.83 -16.04 -9.07
N GLN A 16 15.43 -16.44 -10.28
CA GLN A 16 14.57 -15.65 -11.16
C GLN A 16 13.17 -15.47 -10.56
N ALA A 17 12.54 -16.54 -10.09
CA ALA A 17 11.24 -16.48 -9.42
C ALA A 17 11.26 -15.53 -8.21
N LYS A 18 12.34 -15.58 -7.42
CA LYS A 18 12.54 -14.68 -6.28
C LYS A 18 12.71 -13.22 -6.72
N ARG A 19 13.40 -12.95 -7.83
CA ARG A 19 13.54 -11.60 -8.40
C ARG A 19 12.20 -11.06 -8.86
N ILE A 20 11.45 -11.82 -9.67
CA ILE A 20 10.10 -11.45 -10.13
C ILE A 20 9.21 -11.16 -8.93
N SER A 21 9.25 -12.06 -7.95
CA SER A 21 8.49 -11.90 -6.72
C SER A 21 8.85 -10.64 -5.94
N THR A 22 10.12 -10.23 -5.92
CA THR A 22 10.57 -9.03 -5.19
C THR A 22 10.19 -7.76 -5.96
N SER A 23 10.31 -7.76 -7.30
CA SER A 23 9.84 -6.65 -8.13
C SER A 23 8.34 -6.42 -7.96
N TYR A 24 7.56 -7.49 -7.93
CA TYR A 24 6.12 -7.41 -7.71
C TYR A 24 5.75 -6.74 -6.38
N GLU A 25 6.52 -6.94 -5.31
CA GLU A 25 6.25 -6.27 -4.02
C GLU A 25 6.45 -4.75 -4.11
N GLY A 26 7.47 -4.28 -4.83
CA GLY A 26 7.67 -2.86 -5.10
C GLY A 26 6.63 -2.28 -6.06
N GLU A 27 6.21 -3.05 -7.07
CA GLU A 27 5.14 -2.66 -8.00
C GLU A 27 3.79 -2.52 -7.27
N GLN A 28 3.46 -3.48 -6.39
CA GLN A 28 2.26 -3.43 -5.56
C GLN A 28 2.28 -2.20 -4.63
N GLU A 29 3.42 -1.92 -3.98
CA GLU A 29 3.60 -0.75 -3.12
C GLU A 29 3.28 0.54 -3.88
N CYS A 30 3.88 0.72 -5.06
CA CYS A 30 3.65 1.89 -5.91
C CYS A 30 2.21 2.01 -6.38
N LEU A 31 1.58 0.89 -6.79
CA LEU A 31 0.18 0.90 -7.17
C LEU A 31 -0.72 1.34 -6.00
N CYS A 32 -0.47 0.80 -4.80
CA CYS A 32 -1.30 1.13 -3.65
C CYS A 32 -1.19 2.62 -3.29
N MET A 33 0.04 3.17 -3.33
CA MET A 33 0.27 4.59 -3.13
C MET A 33 -0.47 5.43 -4.17
N ALA A 34 -0.39 5.07 -5.45
CA ALA A 34 -1.07 5.81 -6.52
C ALA A 34 -2.60 5.82 -6.37
N LEU A 35 -3.18 4.68 -5.98
CA LEU A 35 -4.60 4.57 -5.72
C LEU A 35 -5.03 5.42 -4.52
N LEU A 36 -4.20 5.52 -3.47
CA LEU A 36 -4.43 6.41 -2.33
C LEU A 36 -4.25 7.89 -2.71
N MET A 37 -3.26 8.21 -3.56
CA MET A 37 -3.05 9.57 -4.08
C MET A 37 -4.27 10.08 -4.84
N ARG A 38 -4.93 9.21 -5.61
CA ARG A 38 -6.18 9.52 -6.31
C ARG A 38 -7.32 9.93 -5.36
N HIS A 39 -7.22 9.57 -4.08
CA HIS A 39 -8.16 9.94 -3.02
C HIS A 39 -7.65 11.12 -2.17
N GLY A 40 -6.60 11.82 -2.60
CA GLY A 40 -6.06 13.01 -1.92
C GLY A 40 -4.93 12.73 -0.92
N VAL A 41 -4.48 11.48 -0.78
CA VAL A 41 -3.36 11.12 0.10
C VAL A 41 -2.04 11.50 -0.55
N ASN A 42 -1.27 12.39 0.07
CA ASN A 42 0.07 12.73 -0.44
C ASN A 42 1.13 11.97 0.36
N PHE A 43 2.23 11.62 -0.30
CA PHE A 43 3.31 10.84 0.30
C PHE A 43 4.61 11.62 0.26
N VAL A 44 5.29 11.74 1.39
CA VAL A 44 6.66 12.25 1.44
C VAL A 44 7.61 11.06 1.30
N LEU A 45 8.39 11.02 0.23
CA LEU A 45 9.27 9.90 -0.10
C LEU A 45 10.73 10.29 -0.03
N LEU A 46 11.57 9.39 0.48
CA LEU A 46 13.02 9.52 0.45
C LEU A 46 13.60 8.84 -0.80
N LYS A 47 14.63 9.48 -1.37
CA LYS A 47 15.31 8.98 -2.57
C LYS A 47 15.91 7.58 -2.33
N PRO A 48 15.61 6.58 -3.18
CA PRO A 48 16.16 5.23 -3.03
C PRO A 48 17.70 5.20 -3.11
N ARG A 49 18.35 4.47 -2.18
CA ARG A 49 19.83 4.45 -2.04
C ARG A 49 20.59 3.83 -3.23
N LYS A 50 19.95 2.94 -4.02
CA LYS A 50 20.58 2.27 -5.18
C LYS A 50 19.62 2.21 -6.35
N ILE A 51 19.68 3.25 -7.17
CA ILE A 51 19.19 3.23 -8.54
C ILE A 51 20.27 2.50 -9.37
N LYS A 52 20.20 1.16 -9.51
CA LYS A 52 21.16 0.47 -10.39
C LYS A 52 20.97 0.98 -11.83
N GLN A 53 22.09 1.45 -12.40
CA GLN A 53 22.16 2.22 -13.63
C GLN A 53 22.10 1.36 -14.92
N LYS A 54 21.42 1.97 -15.90
CA LYS A 54 21.62 2.01 -17.36
C LYS A 54 21.68 0.76 -18.25
N ASN A 55 22.10 -0.43 -17.79
CA ASN A 55 22.31 -1.57 -18.73
C ASN A 55 21.51 -2.85 -18.40
N SER A 56 20.58 -2.80 -17.44
CA SER A 56 19.70 -3.93 -17.14
C SER A 56 18.37 -3.74 -17.86
N LYS A 57 18.06 -4.62 -18.84
CA LYS A 57 16.74 -4.71 -19.49
C LYS A 57 15.57 -4.97 -18.52
N SER A 58 15.88 -5.22 -17.25
CA SER A 58 14.94 -5.33 -16.14
C SER A 58 15.28 -4.24 -15.11
N LEU A 59 14.54 -3.15 -15.10
CA LEU A 59 14.54 -2.22 -13.98
C LEU A 59 13.73 -2.89 -12.87
N ALA A 60 14.40 -3.61 -11.96
CA ALA A 60 13.76 -4.11 -10.77
C ALA A 60 13.06 -2.95 -10.03
N ALA A 61 11.82 -3.16 -9.59
CA ALA A 61 11.05 -2.13 -8.92
C ALA A 61 11.81 -1.62 -7.69
N LEU A 62 11.87 -0.29 -7.56
CA LEU A 62 12.43 0.34 -6.38
C LEU A 62 11.43 0.21 -5.24
N PHE A 63 11.87 -0.26 -4.08
CA PHE A 63 11.11 -0.06 -2.85
C PHE A 63 11.25 1.40 -2.43
N MET A 64 10.13 2.08 -2.25
CA MET A 64 10.09 3.46 -1.85
C MET A 64 10.23 3.53 -0.33
N THR A 65 10.94 4.53 0.16
CA THR A 65 10.96 4.80 1.61
C THR A 65 9.98 5.94 1.86
N ILE A 66 8.86 5.62 2.49
CA ILE A 66 7.85 6.61 2.88
C ILE A 66 8.27 7.20 4.22
N ASP A 67 8.42 8.52 4.26
CA ASP A 67 8.75 9.30 5.46
C ASP A 67 7.46 9.74 6.17
N GLU A 68 6.54 10.36 5.42
CA GLU A 68 5.26 10.85 5.93
C GLU A 68 4.10 10.55 4.97
N ILE A 69 2.90 10.44 5.56
CA ILE A 69 1.61 10.44 4.84
C ILE A 69 0.87 11.72 5.21
N HIS A 70 0.36 12.43 4.21
CA HIS A 70 -0.45 13.65 4.37
C HIS A 70 -1.88 13.40 3.91
N ILE A 71 -2.86 13.68 4.77
CA ILE A 71 -4.30 13.54 4.48
C ILE A 71 -4.99 14.82 4.92
N GLY A 72 -5.55 15.56 3.97
CA GLY A 72 -6.01 16.93 4.19
C GLY A 72 -4.90 17.80 4.79
N GLN A 73 -5.12 18.31 6.02
CA GLN A 73 -4.14 19.11 6.76
C GLN A 73 -3.28 18.30 7.74
N GLN A 74 -3.57 17.00 7.92
CA GLN A 74 -2.88 16.16 8.88
C GLN A 74 -1.64 15.51 8.25
N ARG A 75 -0.60 15.35 9.07
CA ARG A 75 0.67 14.71 8.69
C ARG A 75 1.00 13.63 9.68
N PHE A 76 1.34 12.45 9.17
CA PHE A 76 1.63 11.27 9.97
C PHE A 76 3.02 10.74 9.64
N LYS A 77 3.85 10.55 10.65
CA LYS A 77 5.16 9.90 10.49
C LYS A 77 4.96 8.42 10.20
N PHE A 78 5.37 8.00 9.00
CA PHE A 78 5.09 6.64 8.55
C PHE A 78 5.87 5.58 9.33
N SER A 79 7.07 5.93 9.79
CA SER A 79 7.89 5.03 10.63
C SER A 79 7.20 4.61 11.92
N GLU A 80 6.40 5.48 12.53
CA GLU A 80 5.63 5.15 13.75
C GLU A 80 4.55 4.11 13.44
N LEU A 81 3.81 4.31 12.34
CA LEU A 81 2.74 3.41 11.89
C LEU A 81 3.27 2.02 11.57
N ILE A 82 4.41 1.94 10.87
CA ILE A 82 5.01 0.66 10.50
C ILE A 82 5.69 -0.05 11.68
N HIS A 83 6.28 0.68 12.62
CA HIS A 83 6.78 0.06 13.85
C HIS A 83 5.65 -0.58 14.65
N ASN A 84 4.48 0.07 14.74
CA ASN A 84 3.31 -0.48 15.39
C ASN A 84 2.87 -1.80 14.73
N GLU A 85 2.75 -1.83 13.40
CA GLU A 85 2.41 -3.05 12.66
C GLU A 85 3.39 -4.21 12.89
N ILE A 86 4.69 -3.91 12.96
CA ILE A 86 5.71 -4.93 13.20
C ILE A 86 5.65 -5.47 14.63
N ASN A 87 5.36 -4.59 15.60
CA ASN A 87 5.19 -4.94 17.00
C ASN A 87 3.94 -5.81 17.22
N GLU A 88 2.80 -5.43 16.65
CA GLU A 88 1.53 -6.17 16.75
C GLU A 88 1.63 -7.56 16.11
N ALA A 89 2.41 -7.72 15.05
CA ALA A 89 2.68 -9.03 14.46
C ALA A 89 3.68 -9.87 15.27
N GLU A 90 4.20 -9.35 16.39
CA GLU A 90 5.26 -9.95 17.23
C GLU A 90 6.50 -10.32 16.40
N LYS A 91 6.83 -9.50 15.38
CA LYS A 91 7.98 -9.71 14.49
C LYS A 91 9.12 -8.72 14.71
N THR A 92 9.15 -8.08 15.86
CA THR A 92 10.21 -7.16 16.26
C THR A 92 11.50 -7.92 16.55
N ILE A 93 12.58 -7.52 15.87
CA ILE A 93 13.88 -8.17 16.00
C ILE A 93 14.77 -7.23 16.81
N THR A 94 14.98 -7.50 18.09
CA THR A 94 15.63 -6.60 19.06
C THR A 94 17.17 -6.65 19.04
N SER A 95 17.79 -7.79 18.70
CA SER A 95 19.27 -7.95 18.72
C SER A 95 19.92 -7.78 17.33
N ILE A 96 21.03 -7.02 17.28
CA ILE A 96 21.68 -6.50 16.05
C ILE A 96 22.76 -7.44 15.48
N ALA A 97 23.19 -8.47 16.21
CA ALA A 97 24.45 -9.17 15.96
C ALA A 97 24.52 -10.15 14.77
N ASP A 98 23.45 -10.38 13.99
CA ASP A 98 23.45 -11.36 12.87
C ASP A 98 22.97 -10.72 11.54
N SER A 99 23.74 -10.92 10.47
CA SER A 99 23.40 -10.54 9.09
C SER A 99 22.01 -11.01 8.64
N ARG A 100 21.54 -12.17 9.11
CA ARG A 100 20.20 -12.72 8.84
C ARG A 100 19.10 -11.87 9.47
N LYS A 101 19.35 -11.29 10.64
CA LYS A 101 18.40 -10.42 11.36
C LYS A 101 18.19 -9.10 10.61
N THR A 102 19.23 -8.49 10.05
CA THR A 102 19.10 -7.30 9.19
C THR A 102 18.25 -7.60 7.95
N LYS A 103 18.40 -8.77 7.34
CA LYS A 103 17.56 -9.21 6.22
C LYS A 103 16.10 -9.38 6.61
N TYR A 104 15.81 -9.97 7.77
CA TYR A 104 14.44 -10.14 8.25
C TYR A 104 13.78 -8.81 8.61
N ARG A 105 14.50 -7.89 9.27
CA ARG A 105 14.01 -6.53 9.54
C ARG A 105 13.56 -5.82 8.26
N LYS A 106 14.38 -5.86 7.20
CA LYS A 106 14.02 -5.28 5.89
C LYS A 106 12.78 -5.91 5.28
N ARG A 107 12.63 -7.24 5.40
CA ARG A 107 11.43 -7.95 4.90
C ARG A 107 10.18 -7.62 5.70
N ASN A 108 10.30 -7.45 7.02
CA ASN A 108 9.20 -7.02 7.87
C ASN A 108 8.76 -5.61 7.51
N LEU A 109 9.71 -4.69 7.30
CA LEU A 109 9.42 -3.34 6.82
C LEU A 109 8.63 -3.36 5.51
N VAL A 110 9.12 -4.07 4.48
CA VAL A 110 8.41 -4.18 3.18
C VAL A 110 7.01 -4.79 3.33
N SER A 111 6.89 -5.85 4.12
CA SER A 111 5.62 -6.55 4.31
C SER A 111 4.62 -5.69 5.08
N ALA A 112 5.06 -5.01 6.15
CA ALA A 112 4.25 -4.11 6.93
C ALA A 112 3.81 -2.88 6.11
N THR A 113 4.72 -2.26 5.35
CA THR A 113 4.39 -1.16 4.43
C THR A 113 3.28 -1.57 3.45
N ASN A 114 3.45 -2.70 2.75
CA ASN A 114 2.46 -3.16 1.79
C ASN A 114 1.13 -3.55 2.45
N ASN A 115 1.17 -4.18 3.62
CA ASN A 115 -0.03 -4.53 4.37
C ASN A 115 -0.79 -3.30 4.85
N PHE A 116 -0.08 -2.27 5.32
CA PHE A 116 -0.67 -1.03 5.79
C PHE A 116 -1.35 -0.27 4.65
N LEU A 117 -0.66 -0.08 3.52
CA LEU A 117 -1.23 0.56 2.33
C LEU A 117 -2.45 -0.22 1.80
N TYR A 118 -2.38 -1.55 1.85
CA TYR A 118 -3.50 -2.43 1.51
C TYR A 118 -4.72 -2.19 2.43
N GLU A 119 -4.51 -2.15 3.74
CA GLU A 119 -5.62 -1.95 4.70
C GLU A 119 -6.21 -0.53 4.58
N MET A 120 -5.39 0.49 4.29
CA MET A 120 -5.89 1.83 3.96
C MET A 120 -6.84 1.78 2.74
N LEU A 121 -6.44 1.13 1.65
CA LEU A 121 -7.29 0.98 0.46
C LEU A 121 -8.60 0.23 0.77
N LYS A 122 -8.51 -0.82 1.58
CA LYS A 122 -9.69 -1.58 2.01
C LYS A 122 -10.63 -0.73 2.85
N SER A 123 -10.08 0.10 3.75
CA SER A 123 -10.88 0.98 4.62
C SER A 123 -11.72 2.00 3.85
N ILE A 124 -11.27 2.41 2.67
CA ILE A 124 -12.00 3.32 1.79
C ILE A 124 -12.82 2.60 0.73
N GLY A 125 -12.95 1.27 0.78
CA GLY A 125 -13.90 0.52 -0.04
C GLY A 125 -13.34 -0.13 -1.31
N TYR A 126 -12.01 -0.26 -1.48
CA TYR A 126 -11.48 -1.11 -2.54
C TYR A 126 -11.71 -2.59 -2.24
N ASN A 127 -12.22 -3.31 -3.24
CA ASN A 127 -12.36 -4.75 -3.20
C ASN A 127 -11.07 -5.40 -3.70
N THR A 128 -10.56 -6.36 -2.93
CA THR A 128 -9.28 -6.99 -3.22
C THR A 128 -9.35 -8.50 -3.04
N SER A 129 -8.72 -9.24 -3.95
CA SER A 129 -8.44 -10.65 -3.74
C SER A 129 -6.95 -10.85 -3.44
N LEU A 130 -6.61 -11.79 -2.58
CA LEU A 130 -5.22 -12.04 -2.16
C LEU A 130 -4.67 -13.33 -2.74
N LYS A 131 -3.38 -13.34 -3.09
CA LYS A 131 -2.63 -14.58 -3.35
C LYS A 131 -2.34 -15.27 -2.03
N SER A 132 -2.40 -16.60 -2.04
CA SER A 132 -1.91 -17.40 -0.91
C SER A 132 -0.41 -17.17 -0.71
N THR A 133 -0.04 -16.65 0.45
CA THR A 133 1.35 -16.51 0.91
C THR A 133 1.57 -17.39 2.13
N ARG A 134 2.79 -17.92 2.29
CA ARG A 134 3.15 -18.73 3.45
C ARG A 134 3.65 -17.82 4.57
N ALA A 135 3.09 -18.01 5.77
CA ALA A 135 3.62 -17.36 6.96
C ALA A 135 4.98 -17.98 7.33
N THR A 136 5.83 -17.20 7.97
CA THR A 136 7.09 -17.69 8.52
C THR A 136 7.22 -17.21 9.96
N HIS A 137 8.05 -17.89 10.76
CA HIS A 137 8.26 -17.51 12.15
C HIS A 137 8.86 -16.10 12.30
N TYR A 138 9.77 -15.71 11.40
CA TYR A 138 10.56 -14.48 11.50
C TYR A 138 10.04 -13.30 10.67
N VAL A 139 9.20 -13.57 9.65
CA VAL A 139 8.76 -12.57 8.69
C VAL A 139 7.24 -12.47 8.65
N ILE A 140 6.74 -11.23 8.73
CA ILE A 140 5.32 -10.89 8.57
C ILE A 140 4.80 -11.46 7.26
N LYS A 141 3.62 -12.07 7.28
CA LYS A 141 2.96 -12.55 6.07
C LYS A 141 2.44 -11.35 5.28
N MET A 142 3.06 -11.09 4.13
CA MET A 142 2.60 -10.04 3.23
C MET A 142 1.28 -10.45 2.54
N LYS A 143 0.34 -9.50 2.50
CA LYS A 143 -0.92 -9.54 1.75
C LYS A 143 -0.62 -9.17 0.31
N ARG A 144 -0.44 -10.19 -0.54
CA ARG A 144 -0.14 -10.00 -1.97
C ARG A 144 -1.44 -9.90 -2.77
N ILE A 145 -1.66 -8.79 -3.46
CA ILE A 145 -2.92 -8.47 -4.12
C ILE A 145 -3.00 -9.22 -5.47
N LYS A 146 -3.90 -10.19 -5.59
CA LYS A 146 -4.13 -10.89 -6.85
C LYS A 146 -4.95 -10.03 -7.82
N SER A 147 -5.96 -9.33 -7.32
CA SER A 147 -6.82 -8.41 -8.08
C SER A 147 -7.31 -7.29 -7.17
N ILE A 148 -7.64 -6.14 -7.77
CA ILE A 148 -8.20 -4.98 -7.08
C ILE A 148 -9.25 -4.30 -7.97
N SER A 149 -10.39 -3.95 -7.37
CA SER A 149 -11.46 -3.21 -8.05
C SER A 149 -12.13 -2.21 -7.12
N GLY A 150 -12.73 -1.18 -7.69
CA GLY A 150 -13.40 -0.11 -6.96
C GLY A 150 -13.12 1.26 -7.57
N PHE A 151 -14.07 2.19 -7.44
CA PHE A 151 -13.92 3.56 -7.91
C PHE A 151 -13.54 3.69 -9.41
N GLY A 152 -14.00 2.79 -10.27
CA GLY A 152 -13.64 2.78 -11.69
C GLY A 152 -12.30 2.11 -12.02
N VAL A 153 -11.59 1.58 -11.02
CA VAL A 153 -10.43 0.68 -11.21
C VAL A 153 -10.95 -0.76 -11.29
N ASP A 154 -10.40 -1.54 -12.23
CA ASP A 154 -10.70 -2.96 -12.36
C ASP A 154 -9.48 -3.78 -12.84
N TYR A 155 -8.53 -4.04 -11.94
CA TYR A 155 -7.35 -4.83 -12.22
C TYR A 155 -7.58 -6.28 -11.79
N GLN A 156 -7.90 -7.13 -12.75
CA GLN A 156 -8.36 -8.51 -12.51
C GLN A 156 -7.23 -9.50 -12.23
N THR A 157 -6.00 -9.18 -12.60
CA THR A 157 -4.87 -10.09 -12.48
C THR A 157 -3.65 -9.44 -11.84
N TRP A 158 -2.76 -10.32 -11.35
CA TRP A 158 -1.47 -9.88 -10.81
C TRP A 158 -0.55 -9.26 -11.87
N LYS A 159 -0.78 -9.56 -13.16
CA LYS A 159 -0.02 -8.98 -14.26
C LYS A 159 -0.43 -7.51 -14.46
N ASP A 160 -1.72 -7.21 -14.31
CA ASP A 160 -2.23 -5.83 -14.39
C ASP A 160 -1.62 -4.98 -13.27
N ILE A 161 -1.62 -5.51 -12.05
CA ILE A 161 -1.00 -4.88 -10.87
C ILE A 161 0.49 -4.63 -11.11
N SER A 162 1.20 -5.63 -11.62
CA SER A 162 2.64 -5.55 -11.92
C SER A 162 2.93 -4.50 -13.00
N LEU A 163 2.15 -4.48 -14.08
CA LEU A 163 2.32 -3.55 -15.20
C LEU A 163 2.13 -2.09 -14.77
N ILE A 164 0.99 -1.79 -14.13
CA ILE A 164 0.68 -0.42 -13.69
C ILE A 164 1.62 0.01 -12.57
N GLY A 165 1.88 -0.87 -11.60
CA GLY A 165 2.84 -0.63 -10.53
C GLY A 165 4.25 -0.33 -11.05
N GLN A 166 4.68 -1.00 -12.12
CA GLN A 166 5.96 -0.74 -12.77
C GLN A 166 5.99 0.65 -13.43
N GLN A 167 4.94 1.05 -14.12
CA GLN A 167 4.84 2.37 -14.75
C GLN A 167 4.90 3.49 -13.69
N ILE A 168 4.16 3.34 -12.59
CA ILE A 168 4.21 4.28 -11.46
C ILE A 168 5.60 4.31 -10.83
N ASN A 169 6.23 3.15 -10.63
CA ASN A 169 7.59 3.06 -10.08
C ASN A 169 8.60 3.81 -10.96
N GLN A 170 8.48 3.69 -12.28
CA GLN A 170 9.31 4.44 -13.24
C GLN A 170 9.05 5.94 -13.15
N LYS A 171 7.78 6.36 -13.00
CA LYS A 171 7.44 7.77 -12.85
C LYS A 171 8.01 8.35 -11.55
N PHE A 172 7.88 7.68 -10.41
CA PHE A 172 8.53 8.14 -9.18
C PHE A 172 10.04 8.25 -9.31
N ARG A 173 10.66 7.30 -10.02
CA ARG A 173 12.10 7.35 -10.29
C ARG A 173 12.49 8.56 -11.15
N SER A 174 11.77 8.87 -12.22
CA SER A 174 12.09 10.02 -13.07
C SER A 174 11.98 11.33 -12.29
N GLU A 175 10.95 11.48 -11.44
CA GLU A 175 10.81 12.67 -10.59
C GLU A 175 12.02 12.86 -9.65
N PHE A 176 12.57 11.77 -9.09
CA PHE A 176 13.80 11.84 -8.27
C PHE A 176 15.08 12.13 -9.06
N GLU A 177 15.10 11.81 -10.36
CA GLU A 177 16.20 12.11 -11.27
C GLU A 177 16.15 13.59 -11.70
N ASP A 178 14.96 14.09 -12.05
CA ASP A 178 14.72 15.46 -12.52
C ASP A 178 15.00 16.51 -11.43
N LEU A 179 14.65 16.22 -10.17
CA LEU A 179 14.81 17.16 -9.06
C LEU A 179 16.26 17.39 -8.62
N ASN A 180 17.25 16.69 -9.21
CA ASN A 180 18.66 16.67 -8.80
C ASN A 180 18.85 16.59 -7.26
N THR A 181 17.90 15.95 -6.57
CA THR A 181 17.80 15.99 -5.11
C THR A 181 18.92 15.17 -4.49
N LYS A 182 19.53 15.72 -3.43
CA LYS A 182 20.48 14.98 -2.59
C LYS A 182 19.78 13.75 -1.98
N ARG A 183 20.56 12.70 -1.70
CA ARG A 183 20.07 11.37 -1.28
C ARG A 183 19.12 11.36 -0.09
N GLU A 184 19.16 12.38 0.75
CA GLU A 184 18.43 12.45 2.01
C GLU A 184 17.29 13.47 1.96
N MET A 185 17.05 14.12 0.82
CA MET A 185 15.97 15.09 0.73
C MET A 185 14.63 14.39 0.55
N PRO A 186 13.67 14.60 1.48
CA PRO A 186 12.30 14.18 1.30
C PRO A 186 11.67 14.96 0.12
N VAL A 187 10.89 14.24 -0.69
CA VAL A 187 10.14 14.81 -1.81
C VAL A 187 8.66 14.51 -1.59
N LEU A 188 7.84 15.55 -1.65
CA LEU A 188 6.38 15.41 -1.60
C LEU A 188 5.87 14.94 -2.96
N PHE A 189 5.19 13.80 -2.95
CA PHE A 189 4.50 13.25 -4.11
C PHE A 189 2.99 13.44 -3.99
N GLN A 190 2.40 14.01 -5.04
CA GLN A 190 0.98 14.31 -5.15
C GLN A 190 0.38 13.69 -6.43
N PHE A 191 -0.95 13.57 -6.47
CA PHE A 191 -1.64 12.88 -7.56
C PHE A 191 -1.33 13.45 -8.96
N HIS A 192 -1.20 14.77 -9.10
CA HIS A 192 -0.96 15.42 -10.39
C HIS A 192 0.32 14.92 -11.09
N GLN A 193 1.31 14.42 -10.33
CA GLN A 193 2.55 13.88 -10.89
C GLN A 193 2.35 12.52 -11.56
N ILE A 194 1.30 11.77 -11.21
CA ILE A 194 1.01 10.43 -11.74
C ILE A 194 -0.33 10.35 -12.47
N SER A 195 -1.06 11.46 -12.58
CA SER A 195 -2.42 11.51 -13.12
C SER A 195 -2.52 10.99 -14.56
N SER A 196 -1.47 11.11 -15.37
CA SER A 196 -1.44 10.59 -16.74
C SER A 196 -1.43 9.06 -16.83
N LEU A 197 -1.15 8.37 -15.71
CA LEU A 197 -1.07 6.91 -15.63
C LEU A 197 -2.28 6.29 -14.91
N MET A 198 -3.19 7.11 -14.40
CA MET A 198 -4.26 6.70 -13.49
C MET A 198 -5.61 7.24 -13.95
N PHE A 199 -6.68 6.62 -13.47
CA PHE A 199 -8.03 7.17 -13.58
C PHE A 199 -8.11 8.56 -12.93
N PRO A 200 -9.07 9.41 -13.32
CA PRO A 200 -9.17 10.79 -12.85
C PRO A 200 -9.13 10.91 -11.33
N ASP A 201 -8.61 12.04 -10.86
CA ASP A 201 -8.65 12.43 -9.45
C ASP A 201 -10.10 12.36 -8.95
N ILE A 202 -10.30 11.66 -7.84
CA ILE A 202 -11.60 11.58 -7.15
C ILE A 202 -11.47 12.05 -5.71
N SER A 203 -10.41 12.81 -5.41
CA SER A 203 -10.22 13.44 -4.12
C SER A 203 -11.47 14.23 -3.74
N GLY A 204 -11.98 13.89 -2.57
CA GLY A 204 -13.12 14.54 -1.95
C GLY A 204 -12.93 14.45 -0.46
N LYS A 205 -13.26 15.54 0.26
CA LYS A 205 -13.09 15.64 1.73
C LYS A 205 -13.83 14.54 2.51
N ILE A 206 -14.70 13.77 1.86
CA ILE A 206 -15.55 12.75 2.47
C ILE A 206 -14.73 11.55 2.95
N LEU A 207 -13.64 11.17 2.26
CA LEU A 207 -12.82 10.01 2.62
C LEU A 207 -11.65 10.36 3.55
N ASP A 208 -11.33 11.65 3.70
CA ASP A 208 -10.26 12.11 4.59
C ASP A 208 -10.52 11.67 6.04
N SER A 209 -11.76 11.82 6.53
CA SER A 209 -12.12 11.40 7.90
C SER A 209 -11.94 9.90 8.09
N LEU A 210 -12.40 9.07 7.14
CA LEU A 210 -12.24 7.62 7.21
C LEU A 210 -10.77 7.19 7.25
N LEU A 211 -9.92 7.83 6.45
CA LEU A 211 -8.49 7.52 6.43
C LEU A 211 -7.76 8.04 7.67
N ILE A 212 -8.14 9.22 8.17
CA ILE A 212 -7.60 9.79 9.41
C ILE A 212 -7.99 8.90 10.60
N ASP A 213 -9.26 8.49 10.69
CA ASP A 213 -9.77 7.60 11.73
C ASP A 213 -9.07 6.24 11.65
N PHE A 214 -8.87 5.70 10.44
CA PHE A 214 -8.08 4.48 10.23
C PHE A 214 -6.67 4.62 10.82
N ILE A 215 -5.97 5.73 10.54
CA ILE A 215 -4.62 5.98 11.05
C ILE A 215 -4.63 6.11 12.58
N PHE A 216 -5.62 6.81 13.15
CA PHE A 216 -5.75 6.94 14.61
C PHE A 216 -6.03 5.59 15.28
N GLN A 217 -6.89 4.75 14.72
CA GLN A 217 -7.13 3.40 15.24
C GLN A 217 -5.86 2.54 15.25
N HIS A 218 -5.04 2.61 14.18
CA HIS A 218 -3.75 1.91 14.11
C HIS A 218 -2.70 2.51 15.06
N ARG A 219 -2.90 3.75 15.53
CA ARG A 219 -2.07 4.36 16.56
C ARG A 219 -2.53 3.99 17.98
N ASP A 220 -3.85 4.00 18.23
CA ASP A 220 -4.45 3.89 19.56
C ASP A 220 -4.72 2.44 20.01
N ASN A 221 -4.84 1.47 19.09
CA ASN A 221 -4.88 0.04 19.45
C ASN A 221 -3.67 -0.38 20.31
N ASN A 222 -2.55 0.36 20.24
CA ASN A 222 -1.41 0.18 21.14
C ASN A 222 -1.52 0.87 22.50
N LYS A 223 -2.32 1.92 22.69
CA LYS A 223 -2.57 2.43 24.06
C LYS A 223 -3.27 1.36 24.89
N LYS A 224 -4.28 0.70 24.33
CA LYS A 224 -5.02 -0.39 25.01
C LYS A 224 -4.14 -1.61 25.31
N ASN A 225 -3.18 -1.97 24.45
CA ASN A 225 -2.25 -3.08 24.70
C ASN A 225 -1.11 -2.72 25.67
N ILE A 226 -0.79 -1.44 25.85
CA ILE A 226 0.16 -0.99 26.88
C ILE A 226 -0.56 -0.85 28.24
N THR A 227 -1.79 -0.34 28.26
CA THR A 227 -2.59 -0.20 29.49
C THR A 227 -3.29 -1.46 29.95
N SER A 228 -3.44 -2.51 29.13
CA SER A 228 -3.95 -3.81 29.59
C SER A 228 -2.99 -4.56 30.53
N SER A 229 -1.81 -3.98 30.79
CA SER A 229 -0.90 -4.41 31.86
C SER A 229 -1.06 -3.63 33.17
N ILE A 230 -1.95 -2.63 33.23
CA ILE A 230 -2.20 -1.82 34.44
C ILE A 230 -3.71 -1.50 34.54
N ASN A 231 -4.38 -2.35 35.33
CA ASN A 231 -5.68 -2.21 35.98
C ASN A 231 -6.93 -1.79 35.18
N ASP A 232 -7.96 -2.63 35.34
CA ASP A 232 -9.38 -2.36 35.15
C ASP A 232 -9.82 -1.06 35.83
N GLU A 233 -10.55 -0.20 35.10
CA GLU A 233 -11.87 0.32 35.50
C GLU A 233 -12.50 1.10 34.31
N LEU A 234 -13.81 0.89 34.13
CA LEU A 234 -14.67 1.31 33.01
C LEU A 234 -14.69 2.82 32.73
N ILE A 235 -14.95 3.21 31.47
CA ILE A 235 -16.14 4.03 31.08
C ILE A 235 -16.61 3.62 29.67
N ASP A 236 -17.83 3.09 29.58
CA ASP A 236 -18.57 2.82 28.33
C ASP A 236 -19.00 4.13 27.64
N ILE A 237 -18.71 4.26 26.34
CA ILE A 237 -19.37 5.23 25.45
C ILE A 237 -20.20 4.42 24.46
N PRO A 238 -21.51 4.71 24.25
CA PRO A 238 -22.39 3.80 23.54
C PRO A 238 -22.01 3.72 22.06
N LEU A 239 -21.73 2.50 21.56
CA LEU A 239 -21.39 2.18 20.17
C LEU A 239 -22.49 2.56 19.13
N THR A 240 -23.66 3.03 19.58
CA THR A 240 -24.87 3.14 18.76
C THR A 240 -24.95 4.36 17.85
N GLU A 241 -24.12 5.40 18.03
CA GLU A 241 -24.10 6.57 17.14
C GLU A 241 -23.17 6.38 15.93
N ILE A 242 -22.02 5.73 16.13
CA ILE A 242 -21.02 5.47 15.08
C ILE A 242 -21.57 4.48 14.03
N GLU A 243 -22.35 3.49 14.46
CA GLU A 243 -22.97 2.53 13.54
C GLU A 243 -24.06 3.18 12.66
N LYS A 244 -24.77 4.19 13.19
CA LYS A 244 -25.77 4.95 12.43
C LYS A 244 -25.12 5.86 11.37
N GLU A 245 -23.98 6.49 11.70
CA GLU A 245 -23.25 7.32 10.73
C GLU A 245 -22.65 6.48 9.59
N LYS A 246 -22.14 5.28 9.88
CA LYS A 246 -21.65 4.36 8.84
C LYS A 246 -22.76 3.95 7.87
N ASP A 247 -23.95 3.60 8.37
CA ASP A 247 -25.07 3.18 7.52
C ASP A 247 -25.58 4.35 6.64
N ILE A 248 -25.52 5.59 7.13
CA ILE A 248 -25.84 6.79 6.36
C ILE A 248 -24.82 7.02 5.23
N VAL A 249 -23.52 6.86 5.51
CA VAL A 249 -22.47 7.01 4.48
C VAL A 249 -22.59 5.94 3.40
N TYR A 250 -22.80 4.67 3.77
CA TYR A 250 -23.02 3.60 2.78
C TYR A 250 -24.25 3.87 1.91
N ARG A 251 -25.37 4.33 2.49
CA ARG A 251 -26.58 4.67 1.72
C ARG A 251 -26.40 5.88 0.80
N ILE A 252 -25.62 6.89 1.20
CA ILE A 252 -25.32 8.05 0.35
C ILE A 252 -24.47 7.63 -0.85
N VAL A 253 -23.47 6.77 -0.62
CA VAL A 253 -22.62 6.22 -1.69
C VAL A 253 -23.45 5.36 -2.66
N ASP A 254 -24.30 4.46 -2.15
CA ASP A 254 -25.17 3.63 -2.99
C ASP A 254 -26.21 4.46 -3.77
N CYS A 255 -26.77 5.51 -3.17
CA CYS A 255 -27.69 6.41 -3.86
C CYS A 255 -27.00 7.29 -4.93
N ALA A 256 -25.77 7.74 -4.68
CA ALA A 256 -25.01 8.54 -5.64
C ALA A 256 -24.57 7.69 -6.85
N PHE A 257 -24.10 6.46 -6.62
CA PHE A 257 -23.68 5.57 -7.70
C PHE A 257 -24.85 4.91 -8.43
N GLY A 258 -25.93 4.55 -7.74
CA GLY A 258 -27.14 4.00 -8.37
C GLY A 258 -27.79 4.98 -9.36
N ARG A 259 -27.78 6.29 -9.05
CA ARG A 259 -28.26 7.34 -9.97
C ARG A 259 -27.33 7.57 -11.16
N PHE A 260 -26.02 7.38 -10.98
CA PHE A 260 -25.05 7.50 -12.06
C PHE A 260 -25.23 6.40 -13.12
N PHE A 261 -25.50 5.16 -12.69
CA PHE A 261 -25.78 4.06 -13.62
C PHE A 261 -27.19 4.12 -14.25
N SER A 262 -28.21 4.64 -13.55
CA SER A 262 -29.53 4.82 -14.14
C SER A 262 -29.57 5.89 -15.23
N GLN A 263 -28.75 6.94 -15.12
CA GLN A 263 -28.64 7.98 -16.14
C GLN A 263 -27.94 7.46 -17.42
N ILE A 264 -26.94 6.59 -17.26
CA ILE A 264 -26.26 5.93 -18.39
C ILE A 264 -27.21 4.96 -19.12
N SER A 265 -28.06 4.22 -18.40
CA SER A 265 -29.03 3.31 -19.05
C SER A 265 -30.14 4.05 -19.81
N THR A 266 -30.54 5.25 -19.37
CA THR A 266 -31.57 6.04 -20.07
C THR A 266 -31.07 6.78 -21.31
N HIS A 267 -29.75 6.95 -21.48
CA HIS A 267 -29.17 7.53 -22.70
C HIS A 267 -28.81 6.50 -23.78
N SER A 268 -28.80 5.20 -23.44
CA SER A 268 -28.58 4.12 -24.40
C SER A 268 -29.83 3.71 -25.20
N SER A 269 -31.02 4.19 -24.83
CA SER A 269 -32.29 3.75 -25.44
C SER A 269 -32.95 4.75 -26.40
N ASN A 270 -32.33 5.91 -26.67
CA ASN A 270 -32.85 6.94 -27.59
C ASN A 270 -31.90 7.24 -28.77
N GLY A 271 -31.24 6.22 -29.30
CA GLY A 271 -30.57 6.27 -30.61
C GLY A 271 -31.26 5.32 -31.58
N LYS A 272 -32.37 5.78 -32.17
CA LYS A 272 -32.87 5.24 -33.44
C LYS A 272 -32.20 6.00 -34.58
#